data_AF-A0A479ZNA0-F1
#
_entry.id   AF-A0A479ZNA0-F1
#
_cell.length_a   1.000
_cell.length_b   1.000
_cell.length_c   1.000
_cell.angle_alpha   90.00
_cell.angle_beta   90.00
_cell.angle_gamma   90.00
#
_symmetry.space_group_name_H-M   'P 1'
#
loop_
_entity.id
_entity.type
_entity.pdbx_description
1 polymer ?
#
loop_
_entity_poly.entity_id
_entity_poly.type
_entity_poly.pdbx_seq_one_letter_code
_entity_poly.pdbx_strand_id
1 'polypeptide(L)'
;MLFLTGLATVGLVLGEAVFSSASAAQQLFCNGRMNNGWTYSAQFLNGRFTEIRWERSGQPPIVSNLSFQSTNNARQPVYTGSIMAATMVTLVDLSRGNVRPGSQISVTAEEWGTSTGNCGLSSGNSMGNSSDWFTNARKNLIGSNENQARRWLTRNNFVFNQTMEHTNRRIIERWSRNNPNGVIDVIFVNNRVSDVVMVR
;
A
#
# COMPACT_ATOMS: atom_id res chain seq x y z
N MET A 1 2.78 71.82 29.19
CA MET A 1 3.90 71.07 28.56
C MET A 1 3.36 69.67 28.25
N LEU A 2 3.42 69.32 26.96
CA LEU A 2 3.12 68.06 26.24
C LEU A 2 2.49 66.83 26.94
N PHE A 3 1.44 66.32 26.28
CA PHE A 3 1.05 64.91 26.22
C PHE A 3 2.16 64.06 25.59
N LEU A 4 2.36 62.83 26.08
CA LEU A 4 2.77 61.71 25.22
C LEU A 4 2.35 60.36 25.82
N THR A 5 1.52 59.69 25.04
CA THR A 5 1.07 58.30 25.11
C THR A 5 2.24 57.32 24.93
N GLY A 6 2.25 56.21 25.68
CA GLY A 6 3.15 55.06 25.44
C GLY A 6 2.36 53.74 25.48
N LEU A 7 2.23 53.12 24.31
CA LEU A 7 1.49 51.88 24.04
C LEU A 7 2.19 50.60 24.55
N ALA A 8 1.34 49.59 24.73
CA ALA A 8 1.55 48.19 25.05
C ALA A 8 2.83 47.50 24.52
N THR A 9 3.38 46.61 25.35
CA THR A 9 4.03 45.38 24.88
C THR A 9 3.58 44.20 25.75
N VAL A 10 2.55 43.49 25.28
CA VAL A 10 2.22 42.14 25.78
C VAL A 10 3.16 41.18 25.05
N GLY A 11 4.25 40.80 25.71
CA GLY A 11 5.17 39.77 25.21
C GLY A 11 4.56 38.40 25.37
N LEU A 12 3.80 37.95 24.37
CA LEU A 12 3.33 36.58 24.25
C LEU A 12 4.48 35.73 23.71
N VAL A 13 5.21 35.06 24.62
CA VAL A 13 6.15 34.00 24.26
C VAL A 13 5.33 32.78 23.86
N LEU A 14 5.02 32.67 22.57
CA LEU A 14 4.53 31.43 21.99
C LEU A 14 5.72 30.48 21.93
N GLY A 15 5.85 29.64 22.95
CA GLY A 15 6.73 28.49 22.91
C GLY A 15 6.35 27.64 21.70
N GLU A 16 7.22 27.62 20.70
CA GLU A 16 7.10 26.77 19.54
C GLU A 16 7.11 25.32 20.02
N ALA A 17 5.92 24.76 20.16
CA ALA A 17 5.76 23.33 20.27
C ALA A 17 6.31 22.75 18.96
N VAL A 18 7.55 22.27 19.01
CA VAL A 18 8.14 21.42 17.98
C VAL A 18 7.32 20.14 17.99
N PHE A 19 6.21 20.14 17.25
CA PHE A 19 5.46 18.95 16.94
C PHE A 19 6.34 18.11 16.02
N SER A 20 7.25 17.35 16.63
CA SER A 20 7.82 16.17 15.99
C SER A 20 6.67 15.19 15.80
N SER A 21 5.98 15.30 14.66
CA SER A 21 5.10 14.25 14.19
C SER A 21 5.98 13.06 13.89
N ALA A 22 6.13 12.18 14.88
CA ALA A 22 6.46 10.79 14.63
C ALA A 22 5.38 10.29 13.66
N SER A 23 5.67 10.36 12.37
CA SER A 23 4.78 9.84 11.34
C SER A 23 4.67 8.35 11.62
N ALA A 24 3.52 7.92 12.12
CA ALA A 24 3.12 6.52 12.00
C ALA A 24 3.47 6.11 10.56
N ALA A 25 4.30 5.07 10.39
CA ALA A 25 4.77 4.61 9.10
C ALA A 25 3.55 4.21 8.25
N GLN A 26 2.95 5.18 7.59
CA GLN A 26 1.86 4.98 6.66
C GLN A 26 2.47 4.19 5.54
N GLN A 27 2.12 2.92 5.45
CA GLN A 27 2.51 2.08 4.33
C GLN A 27 1.84 2.74 3.12
N LEU A 28 2.63 3.34 2.23
CA LEU A 28 2.12 3.95 1.01
C LEU A 28 2.46 3.00 -0.13
N PHE A 29 1.57 2.93 -1.11
CA PHE A 29 1.83 2.20 -2.34
C PHE A 29 1.62 3.15 -3.51
N CYS A 30 2.40 2.95 -4.57
CA CYS A 30 2.26 3.72 -5.79
C CYS A 30 2.08 2.75 -6.96
N ASN A 31 0.95 2.87 -7.66
CA ASN A 31 0.59 1.96 -8.74
C ASN A 31 0.65 2.67 -10.09
N GLY A 32 1.01 1.93 -11.12
CA GLY A 32 0.98 2.40 -12.50
C GLY A 32 0.94 1.24 -13.50
N ARG A 33 1.02 1.58 -14.78
CA ARG A 33 1.00 0.62 -15.89
C ARG A 33 2.00 1.02 -16.96
N MET A 34 2.82 0.05 -17.37
CA MET A 34 3.74 0.16 -18.50
C MET A 34 3.01 -0.05 -19.83
N ASN A 35 3.57 0.50 -20.91
CA ASN A 35 2.98 0.44 -22.24
C ASN A 35 2.89 -0.98 -22.80
N ASN A 36 3.80 -1.87 -22.41
CA ASN A 36 3.82 -3.28 -22.80
C ASN A 36 2.81 -4.17 -22.01
N GLY A 37 1.93 -3.54 -21.22
CA GLY A 37 0.83 -4.18 -20.54
C GLY A 37 1.10 -4.65 -19.11
N TRP A 38 2.35 -4.57 -18.62
CA TRP A 38 2.66 -4.85 -17.22
C TRP A 38 2.11 -3.75 -16.31
N THR A 39 1.39 -4.13 -15.26
CA THR A 39 1.06 -3.23 -14.15
C THR A 39 2.10 -3.36 -13.06
N TYR A 40 2.33 -2.31 -12.29
CA TYR A 40 3.25 -2.36 -11.16
C TYR A 40 2.69 -1.70 -9.91
N SER A 41 3.24 -2.13 -8.78
CA SER A 41 3.02 -1.55 -7.46
C SER A 41 4.38 -1.36 -6.77
N ALA A 42 4.71 -0.12 -6.43
CA ALA A 42 5.91 0.23 -5.69
C ALA A 42 5.59 0.41 -4.19
N GLN A 43 6.36 -0.25 -3.33
CA GLN A 43 6.18 -0.18 -1.88
C GLN A 43 7.02 0.93 -1.26
N PHE A 44 6.40 1.76 -0.42
CA PHE A 44 7.07 2.80 0.35
C PHE A 44 7.01 2.48 1.85
N LEU A 45 8.18 2.30 2.46
CA LEU A 45 8.35 1.92 3.85
C LEU A 45 9.43 2.79 4.49
N ASN A 46 9.15 3.31 5.70
CA ASN A 46 10.09 4.12 6.49
C ASN A 46 10.76 5.26 5.69
N GLY A 47 9.99 5.94 4.84
CA GLY A 47 10.48 7.07 4.05
C GLY A 47 11.22 6.69 2.76
N ARG A 48 11.22 5.42 2.35
CA ARG A 48 11.94 4.96 1.15
C ARG A 48 11.14 3.96 0.31
N PHE A 49 11.37 3.99 -1.00
CA PHE A 49 10.93 2.92 -1.88
C PHE A 49 11.88 1.73 -1.76
N THR A 50 11.31 0.53 -1.60
CA THR A 50 12.08 -0.69 -1.31
C THR A 50 11.84 -1.80 -2.33
N GLU A 51 10.71 -1.78 -3.03
CA GLU A 51 10.32 -2.83 -3.96
C GLU A 51 9.40 -2.28 -5.05
N ILE A 52 9.50 -2.84 -6.26
CA ILE A 52 8.43 -2.82 -7.28
C ILE A 52 8.01 -4.25 -7.58
N ARG A 53 6.71 -4.51 -7.50
CA ARG A 53 6.10 -5.77 -7.96
C ARG A 53 5.38 -5.55 -9.28
N TRP A 54 5.67 -6.41 -10.24
CA TRP A 54 5.16 -6.39 -11.60
C TRP A 54 4.14 -7.51 -11.80
N GLU A 55 3.02 -7.20 -12.44
CA GLU A 55 1.96 -8.16 -12.74
C GLU A 55 1.50 -8.04 -14.20
N ARG A 56 1.21 -9.19 -14.81
CA ARG A 56 0.59 -9.29 -16.13
C ARG A 56 -0.23 -10.56 -16.21
N SER A 57 -1.41 -10.48 -16.84
CA SER A 57 -2.28 -11.65 -17.00
C SER A 57 -1.55 -12.80 -17.70
N GLY A 58 -1.71 -14.02 -17.18
CA GLY A 58 -1.07 -15.22 -17.70
C GLY A 58 0.43 -15.34 -17.40
N GLN A 59 1.00 -14.45 -16.58
CA GLN A 59 2.42 -14.53 -16.19
C GLN A 59 2.59 -14.49 -14.67
N PRO A 60 3.59 -15.22 -14.13
CA PRO A 60 3.96 -15.10 -12.72
C PRO A 60 4.34 -13.64 -12.38
N PRO A 61 3.98 -13.15 -11.19
CA PRO A 61 4.45 -11.86 -10.72
C PRO A 61 5.97 -11.82 -10.62
N ILE A 62 6.57 -10.67 -10.95
CA ILE A 62 8.01 -10.45 -10.83
C ILE A 62 8.26 -9.36 -9.81
N VAL A 63 9.36 -9.46 -9.07
CA VAL A 63 9.74 -8.50 -8.04
C VAL A 63 11.10 -7.89 -8.36
N SER A 64 11.19 -6.57 -8.20
CA SER A 64 12.42 -5.79 -8.28
C SER A 64 12.68 -5.14 -6.93
N ASN A 65 13.73 -5.60 -6.24
CA ASN A 65 14.22 -4.92 -5.05
C ASN A 65 14.88 -3.60 -5.45
N LEU A 66 14.53 -2.53 -4.74
CA LEU A 66 15.03 -1.19 -4.99
C LEU A 66 16.07 -0.80 -3.93
N SER A 67 17.14 -0.16 -4.39
CA SER A 67 18.13 0.50 -3.54
C SER A 67 18.14 1.99 -3.87
N PHE A 68 18.24 2.83 -2.84
CA PHE A 68 18.47 4.25 -3.04
C PHE A 68 19.85 4.45 -3.70
N GLN A 69 19.87 5.18 -4.81
CA GLN A 69 21.09 5.45 -5.55
C GLN A 69 21.58 6.88 -5.29
N SER A 70 20.71 7.87 -5.51
CA SER A 70 21.10 9.28 -5.45
C SER A 70 19.87 10.19 -5.37
N THR A 71 20.10 11.50 -5.34
CA THR A 71 19.08 12.52 -5.58
C THR A 71 19.48 13.30 -6.82
N ASN A 72 18.56 13.43 -7.77
CA ASN A 72 18.84 14.11 -9.04
C ASN A 72 18.88 15.65 -8.89
N ASN A 73 19.21 16.35 -9.98
CA ASN A 73 19.28 17.82 -10.01
C ASN A 73 17.95 18.52 -9.66
N ALA A 74 16.81 17.83 -9.84
CA ALA A 74 15.49 18.33 -9.46
C ALA A 74 15.15 18.08 -7.97
N ARG A 75 16.12 17.62 -7.18
CA ARG A 75 15.96 17.21 -5.77
C ARG A 75 14.99 16.04 -5.58
N GLN A 76 14.89 15.15 -6.57
CA GLN A 76 14.05 13.96 -6.50
C GLN A 76 14.90 12.73 -6.14
N PRO A 77 14.54 11.99 -5.09
CA PRO A 77 15.16 10.71 -4.78
C PRO A 77 15.06 9.72 -5.95
N VAL A 78 16.16 9.05 -6.26
CA VAL A 78 16.28 8.04 -7.32
C VAL A 78 16.63 6.71 -6.70
N TYR A 79 15.88 5.68 -7.08
CA TYR A 79 16.05 4.31 -6.64
C TYR A 79 16.26 3.41 -7.86
N THR A 80 17.16 2.44 -7.74
CA THR A 80 17.46 1.49 -8.82
C THR A 80 17.27 0.06 -8.37
N GLY A 81 16.86 -0.79 -9.30
CA GLY A 81 16.73 -2.23 -9.13
C GLY A 81 16.85 -2.95 -10.46
N SER A 82 16.41 -4.20 -10.49
CA SER A 82 16.40 -4.98 -11.73
C SER A 82 15.20 -5.92 -11.79
N ILE A 83 14.80 -6.29 -13.00
CA ILE A 83 13.87 -7.38 -13.28
C ILE A 83 14.71 -8.59 -13.69
N MET A 84 14.60 -9.70 -12.95
CA MET A 84 15.32 -10.95 -13.23
C MET A 84 16.84 -10.78 -13.41
N ALA A 85 17.44 -9.81 -12.71
CA ALA A 85 18.87 -9.47 -12.80
C ALA A 85 19.38 -9.05 -14.21
N ALA A 86 18.50 -8.80 -15.17
CA ALA A 86 18.87 -8.51 -16.56
C ALA A 86 18.41 -7.12 -17.02
N THR A 87 17.22 -6.68 -16.63
CA THR A 87 16.63 -5.42 -17.08
C THR A 87 16.73 -4.38 -15.97
N MET A 88 17.36 -3.23 -16.24
CA MET A 88 17.48 -2.17 -15.23
C MET A 88 16.14 -1.50 -14.97
N VAL A 89 15.85 -1.24 -13.70
CA VAL A 89 14.68 -0.48 -13.24
C VAL A 89 15.13 0.76 -12.50
N THR A 90 14.56 1.90 -12.85
CA THR A 90 14.74 3.18 -12.16
C THR A 90 13.40 3.71 -11.70
N LEU A 91 13.29 4.05 -10.42
CA LEU A 91 12.16 4.76 -9.84
C LEU A 91 12.63 6.14 -9.37
N VAL A 92 11.92 7.17 -9.82
CA VAL A 92 12.12 8.55 -9.39
C VAL A 92 10.91 9.00 -8.59
N ASP A 93 11.15 9.44 -7.36
CA ASP A 93 10.11 10.03 -6.51
C ASP A 93 9.88 11.50 -6.90
N LEU A 94 8.77 11.76 -7.61
CA LEU A 94 8.45 13.10 -8.09
C LEU A 94 8.02 14.05 -6.97
N SER A 95 7.75 13.52 -5.77
CA SER A 95 7.39 14.30 -4.58
C SER A 95 8.60 14.80 -3.77
N ARG A 96 9.83 14.58 -4.26
CA ARG A 96 11.07 15.09 -3.63
C ARG A 96 11.29 14.56 -2.21
N GLY A 97 10.94 13.29 -1.96
CA GLY A 97 11.08 12.64 -0.66
C GLY A 97 9.89 12.81 0.27
N ASN A 98 8.88 13.61 -0.11
CA ASN A 98 7.68 13.83 0.68
C ASN A 98 6.49 13.04 0.12
N VAL A 99 6.64 11.72 0.07
CA VAL A 99 5.63 10.82 -0.47
C VAL A 99 4.39 10.84 0.42
N ARG A 100 3.24 11.13 -0.19
CA ARG A 100 1.93 11.20 0.45
C ARG A 100 0.86 10.74 -0.54
N PRO A 101 -0.38 10.50 -0.10
CA PRO A 101 -1.48 10.23 -1.01
C PRO A 101 -1.62 11.34 -2.05
N GLY A 102 -1.74 10.97 -3.32
CA GLY A 102 -1.74 11.89 -4.46
C GLY A 102 -0.36 12.22 -5.01
N SER A 103 0.74 11.84 -4.34
CA SER A 103 2.09 11.93 -4.92
C SER A 103 2.22 11.06 -6.18
N GLN A 104 3.22 11.36 -7.00
CA GLN A 104 3.53 10.59 -8.20
C GLN A 104 4.96 10.06 -8.17
N ILE A 105 5.15 8.95 -8.86
CA ILE A 105 6.46 8.37 -9.16
C ILE A 105 6.62 8.22 -10.67
N SER A 106 7.85 8.31 -11.16
CA SER A 106 8.19 7.88 -12.52
C SER A 106 8.95 6.58 -12.43
N VAL A 107 8.50 5.56 -13.15
CA VAL A 107 9.18 4.27 -13.23
C VAL A 107 9.60 4.04 -14.67
N THR A 108 10.90 3.81 -14.84
CA THR A 108 11.51 3.39 -16.10
C THR A 108 12.00 1.96 -15.94
N ALA A 109 11.59 1.08 -16.83
CA ALA A 109 12.21 -0.23 -17.00
C ALA A 109 12.81 -0.27 -18.39
N GLU A 110 14.08 -0.66 -18.48
CA GLU A 110 14.78 -0.83 -19.75
C GLU A 110 13.93 -1.72 -20.67
N GLU A 111 13.86 -1.38 -21.97
CA GLU A 111 13.04 -2.04 -22.99
C GLU A 111 11.50 -1.91 -22.83
N TRP A 112 10.97 -1.61 -21.64
CA TRP A 112 9.53 -1.49 -21.38
C TRP A 112 9.03 -0.04 -21.42
N GLY A 113 9.97 0.90 -21.32
CA GLY A 113 9.73 2.33 -21.37
C GLY A 113 9.54 2.95 -19.99
N THR A 114 8.94 4.14 -19.99
CA THR A 114 8.66 4.92 -18.78
C THR A 114 7.17 5.08 -18.59
N SER A 115 6.72 5.04 -17.34
CA SER A 115 5.34 5.33 -16.96
C SER A 115 5.28 6.09 -15.64
N THR A 116 4.21 6.85 -15.46
CA THR A 116 3.91 7.53 -14.21
C THR A 116 2.95 6.70 -13.37
N GLY A 117 3.26 6.55 -12.09
CA GLY A 117 2.42 5.91 -11.09
C GLY A 117 1.90 6.91 -10.07
N ASN A 118 0.74 6.63 -9.48
CA ASN A 118 0.12 7.48 -8.47
C ASN A 118 0.14 6.78 -7.11
N CYS A 119 0.52 7.53 -6.08
CA CYS A 119 0.62 7.06 -4.71
C CYS A 119 -0.69 7.26 -3.95
N GLY A 120 -1.03 6.30 -3.10
CA GLY A 120 -2.20 6.34 -2.23
C GLY A 120 -1.88 5.82 -0.83
N LEU A 121 -2.77 6.09 0.13
CA LEU A 121 -2.73 5.41 1.42
C LEU A 121 -2.90 3.93 1.17
N SER A 122 -1.94 3.07 1.58
CA SER A 122 -2.32 1.71 1.90
C SER A 122 -3.31 1.83 3.05
N SER A 123 -4.59 1.64 2.76
CA SER A 123 -5.64 1.61 3.77
C SER A 123 -5.51 0.33 4.60
N GLY A 124 -4.31 -0.09 5.01
CA GLY A 124 -4.06 -1.49 5.35
C GLY A 124 -4.45 -2.49 4.23
N ASN A 125 -4.85 -1.99 3.05
CA ASN A 125 -5.52 -2.76 1.98
C ASN A 125 -4.68 -2.89 0.71
N SER A 126 -3.51 -2.27 0.61
CA SER A 126 -2.56 -2.60 -0.45
C SER A 126 -1.61 -3.65 0.05
N MET A 127 -2.21 -4.82 0.09
CA MET A 127 -1.67 -6.08 0.49
C MET A 127 -1.00 -6.65 -0.77
N GLY A 128 0.28 -6.28 -0.95
CA GLY A 128 1.20 -6.86 -1.93
C GLY A 128 1.54 -8.31 -1.57
N ASN A 129 1.95 -9.10 -2.56
CA ASN A 129 2.24 -10.54 -2.54
C ASN A 129 1.06 -11.49 -2.31
N SER A 130 0.94 -12.49 -3.21
CA SER A 130 -0.04 -13.59 -3.08
C SER A 130 0.04 -14.34 -1.75
N SER A 131 1.22 -14.39 -1.13
CA SER A 131 1.46 -14.94 0.20
C SER A 131 1.19 -13.95 1.32
N ASP A 132 1.55 -12.68 1.16
CA ASP A 132 1.59 -11.75 2.29
C ASP A 132 0.22 -11.14 2.54
N TRP A 133 -0.58 -10.94 1.48
CA TRP A 133 -1.97 -10.58 1.66
C TRP A 133 -2.81 -11.69 2.26
N PHE A 134 -2.57 -12.92 1.83
CA PHE A 134 -3.29 -14.07 2.36
C PHE A 134 -2.89 -14.33 3.82
N THR A 135 -1.60 -14.23 4.13
CA THR A 135 -1.08 -14.29 5.52
C THR A 135 -1.72 -13.21 6.39
N ASN A 136 -1.82 -11.98 5.90
CA ASN A 136 -2.46 -10.89 6.64
C ASN A 136 -3.97 -11.11 6.78
N ALA A 137 -4.67 -11.59 5.74
CA ALA A 137 -6.08 -11.95 5.83
C ALA A 137 -6.31 -13.04 6.88
N ARG A 138 -5.55 -14.15 6.85
CA ARG A 138 -5.62 -15.20 7.88
C ARG A 138 -5.40 -14.63 9.29
N LYS A 139 -4.34 -13.83 9.47
CA LYS A 139 -3.99 -13.25 10.78
C LYS A 139 -5.12 -12.38 11.35
N ASN A 140 -5.80 -11.59 10.53
CA ASN A 140 -6.86 -10.68 10.99
C ASN A 140 -8.23 -11.34 11.10
N LEU A 141 -8.50 -12.38 10.29
CA LEU A 141 -9.80 -13.03 10.24
C LEU A 141 -9.91 -14.14 11.27
N ILE A 142 -8.90 -15.01 11.43
CA ILE A 142 -8.97 -16.17 12.34
C ILE A 142 -9.26 -15.71 13.77
N GLY A 143 -10.27 -16.32 14.39
CA GLY A 143 -10.75 -15.99 15.73
C GLY A 143 -11.76 -14.83 15.80
N SER A 144 -11.91 -14.03 14.74
CA SER A 144 -12.93 -12.98 14.68
C SER A 144 -14.34 -13.59 14.55
N ASN A 145 -15.36 -12.88 15.05
CA ASN A 145 -16.75 -13.30 14.81
C ASN A 145 -17.23 -12.92 13.40
N GLU A 146 -18.36 -13.49 12.97
CA GLU A 146 -18.92 -13.25 11.62
C GLU A 146 -19.02 -11.77 11.24
N ASN A 147 -19.59 -10.94 12.12
CA ASN A 147 -19.78 -9.52 11.83
C ASN A 147 -18.45 -8.77 11.70
N GLN A 148 -17.47 -9.11 12.53
CA GLN A 148 -16.12 -8.54 12.45
C GLN A 148 -15.41 -8.96 11.16
N ALA A 149 -15.48 -10.25 10.81
CA ALA A 149 -14.88 -10.80 9.61
C ALA A 149 -15.45 -10.14 8.35
N ARG A 150 -16.78 -10.14 8.20
CA ARG A 150 -17.46 -9.53 7.03
C ARG A 150 -17.14 -8.05 6.90
N ARG A 151 -17.15 -7.29 8.01
CA ARG A 151 -16.77 -5.86 7.99
C ARG A 151 -15.30 -5.66 7.63
N TRP A 152 -14.41 -6.53 8.09
CA TRP A 152 -13.00 -6.46 7.70
C TRP A 152 -12.83 -6.73 6.21
N LEU A 153 -13.47 -7.78 5.69
CA LEU A 153 -13.44 -8.15 4.27
C LEU A 153 -13.92 -7.01 3.38
N THR A 154 -15.11 -6.45 3.65
CA THR A 154 -15.64 -5.31 2.88
C THR A 154 -14.73 -4.09 2.96
N ARG A 155 -14.20 -3.77 4.16
CA ARG A 155 -13.23 -2.68 4.30
C ARG A 155 -11.96 -2.94 3.50
N ASN A 156 -11.57 -4.19 3.29
CA ASN A 156 -10.38 -4.62 2.56
C ASN A 156 -10.66 -4.94 1.07
N ASN A 157 -11.73 -4.39 0.50
CA ASN A 157 -12.11 -4.55 -0.91
C ASN A 157 -12.38 -6.01 -1.33
N PHE A 158 -12.73 -6.88 -0.39
CA PHE A 158 -13.32 -8.16 -0.71
C PHE A 158 -14.83 -7.98 -0.95
N VAL A 159 -15.30 -8.58 -2.02
CA VAL A 159 -16.69 -8.70 -2.42
C VAL A 159 -17.15 -10.09 -2.07
N PHE A 160 -18.31 -10.20 -1.45
CA PHE A 160 -18.95 -11.49 -1.21
C PHE A 160 -19.43 -12.07 -2.54
N ASN A 161 -19.05 -13.30 -2.82
CA ASN A 161 -19.47 -13.99 -4.04
C ASN A 161 -20.68 -14.87 -3.76
N GLN A 162 -20.52 -15.84 -2.86
CA GLN A 162 -21.56 -16.83 -2.55
C GLN A 162 -21.25 -17.59 -1.26
N THR A 163 -22.27 -18.22 -0.69
CA THR A 163 -22.13 -19.19 0.41
C THR A 163 -21.92 -20.58 -0.18
N MET A 164 -20.77 -21.19 0.10
CA MET A 164 -20.40 -22.53 -0.40
C MET A 164 -21.04 -23.64 0.44
N GLU A 165 -21.19 -23.40 1.75
CA GLU A 165 -21.75 -24.35 2.71
C GLU A 165 -22.43 -23.59 3.85
N HIS A 166 -23.59 -24.07 4.30
CA HIS A 166 -24.27 -23.54 5.47
C HIS A 166 -24.91 -24.69 6.23
N THR A 167 -24.42 -24.92 7.45
CA THR A 167 -24.96 -25.90 8.41
C THR A 167 -25.12 -25.23 9.78
N ASN A 168 -25.79 -25.92 10.71
CA ASN A 168 -25.97 -25.43 12.08
C ASN A 168 -24.66 -25.19 12.86
N ARG A 169 -23.52 -25.71 12.39
CA ARG A 169 -22.21 -25.61 13.09
C ARG A 169 -21.14 -24.91 12.27
N ARG A 170 -21.33 -24.79 10.95
CA ARG A 170 -20.30 -24.35 10.01
C ARG A 170 -20.89 -23.59 8.83
N ILE A 171 -20.26 -22.49 8.47
CA ILE A 171 -20.57 -21.70 7.27
C ILE A 171 -19.27 -21.52 6.49
N ILE A 172 -19.30 -21.70 5.17
CA ILE A 172 -18.19 -21.35 4.29
C ILE A 172 -18.68 -20.28 3.33
N GLU A 173 -18.04 -19.11 3.38
CA GLU A 173 -18.33 -18.01 2.48
C GLU A 173 -17.16 -17.78 1.52
N ARG A 174 -17.47 -17.61 0.24
CA ARG A 174 -16.48 -17.27 -0.79
C ARG A 174 -16.45 -15.77 -1.01
N TRP A 175 -15.26 -15.21 -0.98
CA TRP A 175 -14.99 -13.78 -1.15
C TRP A 175 -13.92 -13.57 -2.20
N SER A 176 -14.05 -12.52 -3.00
CA SER A 176 -13.08 -12.16 -4.05
C SER A 176 -12.66 -10.70 -3.97
N ARG A 177 -11.42 -10.39 -4.35
CA ARG A 177 -10.95 -9.02 -4.60
C ARG A 177 -10.57 -8.87 -6.07
N ASN A 178 -10.42 -7.64 -6.54
CA ASN A 178 -9.89 -7.32 -7.89
C ASN A 178 -8.39 -7.67 -8.01
N ASN A 179 -8.06 -8.95 -7.90
CA ASN A 179 -6.75 -9.56 -8.10
C ASN A 179 -6.99 -10.96 -8.71
N PRO A 180 -6.25 -11.39 -9.75
CA PRO A 180 -6.40 -12.71 -10.36
C PRO A 180 -6.26 -13.90 -9.38
N ASN A 181 -5.56 -13.73 -8.26
CA ASN A 181 -5.45 -14.75 -7.20
C ASN A 181 -6.21 -14.37 -5.92
N GLY A 182 -7.12 -13.39 -6.00
CA GLY A 182 -7.75 -12.75 -4.85
C GLY A 182 -8.96 -13.47 -4.26
N VAL A 183 -9.13 -14.77 -4.51
CA VAL A 183 -10.32 -15.52 -4.06
C VAL A 183 -9.99 -16.34 -2.83
N ILE A 184 -10.79 -16.19 -1.77
CA ILE A 184 -10.66 -16.93 -0.52
C ILE A 184 -12.00 -17.53 -0.10
N ASP A 185 -11.93 -18.67 0.58
CA ASP A 185 -13.01 -19.21 1.36
C ASP A 185 -12.74 -18.91 2.84
N VAL A 186 -13.72 -18.29 3.51
CA VAL A 186 -13.69 -17.97 4.94
C VAL A 186 -14.58 -18.97 5.65
N ILE A 187 -14.00 -19.75 6.57
CA ILE A 187 -14.68 -20.87 7.24
C ILE A 187 -15.05 -20.45 8.65
N PHE A 188 -16.35 -20.30 8.89
CA PHE A 188 -16.91 -20.03 10.21
C PHE A 188 -17.29 -21.34 10.89
N VAL A 189 -16.92 -21.50 12.17
CA VAL A 189 -17.37 -22.57 13.05
C VAL A 189 -17.83 -21.93 14.36
N ASN A 190 -19.05 -22.23 14.81
CA ASN A 190 -19.66 -21.62 15.99
C ASN A 190 -19.56 -20.07 15.99
N ASN A 191 -19.95 -19.44 14.89
CA ASN A 191 -19.94 -17.97 14.66
C ASN A 191 -18.55 -17.30 14.74
N ARG A 192 -17.45 -18.05 14.64
CA ARG A 192 -16.08 -17.53 14.57
C ARG A 192 -15.34 -18.07 13.36
N VAL A 193 -14.47 -17.26 12.78
CA VAL A 193 -13.58 -17.72 11.72
C VAL A 193 -12.59 -18.73 12.29
N SER A 194 -12.69 -19.96 11.81
CA SER A 194 -11.77 -21.06 12.14
C SER A 194 -10.57 -21.10 11.19
N ASP A 195 -10.79 -20.81 9.91
CA ASP A 195 -9.73 -20.80 8.90
C ASP A 195 -10.09 -19.93 7.69
N VAL A 196 -9.09 -19.62 6.89
CA VAL A 196 -9.22 -18.93 5.61
C VAL A 196 -8.34 -19.65 4.60
N VAL A 197 -8.88 -20.00 3.44
CA VAL A 197 -8.22 -20.83 2.43
C VAL A 197 -8.21 -20.11 1.08
N MET A 198 -7.08 -20.13 0.36
CA MET A 198 -7.05 -19.64 -1.01
C MET A 198 -7.78 -20.61 -1.94
N VAL A 199 -8.63 -20.07 -2.80
CA VAL A 199 -9.26 -20.83 -3.89
C VAL A 199 -8.31 -20.77 -5.08
N ARG A 200 -7.82 -21.93 -5.53
CA ARG A 200 -7.00 -22.09 -6.73
C ARG A 200 -7.85 -22.44 -7.94
#